data_AF-A0A0M3I4W6-F1
#
_entry.id   AF-A0A0M3I4W6-F1
#
_cell.length_a   1.000
_cell.length_b   1.000
_cell.length_c   1.000
_cell.angle_alpha   90.00
_cell.angle_beta   90.00
_cell.angle_gamma   90.00
#
_symmetry.space_group_name_H-M   'P 1'
#
loop_
_entity.id
_entity.type
_entity.pdbx_description
1 polymer ?
#
loop_
_entity_poly.entity_id
_entity_poly.type
_entity_poly.pdbx_seq_one_letter_code
_entity_poly.pdbx_strand_id
1 'polypeptide(L)'
;MWYAILFVYLIPNCIGSFCGESSIPFSFEVLSNGLPVVGCARPLCFGWKPDGTPVSKNAIFYKIDGYADGYMRESVARLDGDSLSFVPEVAKCEDSFDSRSCNVKNEWVGGIAAVFDASHSVMMALRCCIYERLRLSSDRGTATLTNKQVTIGGEVLYKKRQYAFDYIANVEKHLTTNGSIFYDVQMRRMICLPPPAEQTLNVDMKAKEYIRELLNAAIALQKKKAKYARTFAFQVIFL
;
A
#
# COMPACT_ATOMS: atom_id res chain seq x y z
N MET A 1 30.35 37.09 33.76
CA MET A 1 30.09 35.67 34.10
C MET A 1 28.96 35.18 33.20
N TRP A 2 29.31 34.60 32.06
CA TRP A 2 28.35 33.96 31.16
C TRP A 2 28.37 32.46 31.45
N TYR A 3 27.26 31.91 31.94
CA TYR A 3 27.04 30.48 31.93
C TYR A 3 26.40 30.11 30.60
N ALA A 4 27.18 29.48 29.71
CA ALA A 4 26.65 28.82 28.53
C ALA A 4 25.93 27.53 29.00
N ILE A 5 24.60 27.57 29.00
CA ILE A 5 23.77 26.39 29.24
C ILE A 5 23.81 25.55 27.96
N LEU A 6 24.53 24.43 28.01
CA LEU A 6 24.57 23.45 26.94
C LEU A 6 23.26 22.64 26.99
N PHE A 7 22.27 23.02 26.17
CA PHE A 7 21.05 22.23 25.96
C PHE A 7 21.42 20.98 25.15
N VAL A 8 21.74 19.88 25.83
CA VAL A 8 21.84 18.56 25.20
C VAL A 8 20.41 18.13 24.84
N TYR A 9 20.05 18.28 23.56
CA TYR A 9 18.82 17.68 23.04
C TYR A 9 18.98 16.15 23.12
N LEU A 10 18.28 15.52 24.07
CA LEU A 10 18.04 14.09 24.06
C LEU A 10 17.18 13.78 22.83
N ILE A 11 17.82 13.35 21.74
CA ILE A 11 17.10 12.85 20.56
C ILE A 11 16.36 11.59 21.01
N PRO A 12 15.02 11.51 20.85
CA PRO A 12 14.29 10.28 21.11
C PRO A 12 14.87 9.16 20.24
N ASN A 13 15.36 8.09 20.87
CA ASN A 13 15.79 6.92 20.13
C ASN A 13 14.53 6.22 19.60
N CYS A 14 14.15 6.48 18.35
CA CYS A 14 13.14 5.70 17.66
C CYS A 14 13.74 4.35 17.30
N ILE A 15 13.19 3.28 17.87
CA ILE A 15 13.56 1.92 17.53
C ILE A 15 12.33 1.21 16.99
N GLY A 16 12.45 0.56 15.84
CA GLY A 16 11.32 -0.04 15.17
C GLY A 16 11.65 -1.08 14.11
N SER A 17 10.61 -1.79 13.70
CA SER A 17 10.59 -2.74 12.61
C SER A 17 10.32 -2.07 11.27
N PHE A 18 11.05 -2.47 10.23
CA PHE A 18 10.97 -1.97 8.86
C PHE A 18 10.99 -3.13 7.86
N CYS A 19 10.04 -3.16 6.93
CA CYS A 19 9.95 -4.21 5.91
C CYS A 19 11.05 -4.16 4.85
N GLY A 20 11.84 -3.07 4.77
CA GLY A 20 12.74 -2.87 3.65
C GLY A 20 12.02 -2.33 2.42
N GLU A 21 12.79 -1.86 1.43
CA GLU A 21 12.26 -1.23 0.22
C GLU A 21 11.70 -2.25 -0.80
N SER A 22 12.05 -3.52 -0.64
CA SER A 22 11.68 -4.60 -1.55
C SER A 22 10.68 -5.59 -0.91
N SER A 23 9.99 -5.21 0.16
CA SER A 23 8.90 -6.02 0.75
C SER A 23 7.78 -5.13 1.26
N ILE A 24 6.63 -5.73 1.53
CA ILE A 24 5.36 -5.05 1.76
C ILE A 24 4.74 -5.59 3.05
N PRO A 25 4.21 -4.72 3.94
CA PRO A 25 3.47 -5.17 5.11
C PRO A 25 2.15 -5.87 4.69
N PHE A 26 1.89 -7.06 5.21
CA PHE A 26 0.65 -7.80 4.88
C PHE A 26 -0.13 -8.26 6.10
N SER A 27 0.49 -8.34 7.28
CA SER A 27 -0.19 -8.71 8.52
C SER A 27 0.17 -7.80 9.66
N PHE A 28 -0.79 -7.63 10.57
CA PHE A 28 -0.62 -6.86 11.80
C PHE A 28 -1.27 -7.63 12.93
N GLU A 29 -0.46 -7.99 13.93
CA GLU A 29 -0.89 -8.72 15.13
C GLU A 29 -0.71 -7.83 16.35
N VAL A 30 -1.65 -7.91 17.29
CA VAL A 30 -1.54 -7.29 18.61
C VAL A 30 -1.33 -8.39 19.63
N LEU A 31 -0.16 -8.41 20.27
CA LEU A 31 0.18 -9.41 21.29
C LEU A 31 -0.68 -9.25 22.55
N SER A 32 -0.57 -10.22 23.47
CA SER A 32 -1.29 -10.20 24.75
C SER A 32 -0.98 -8.98 25.61
N ASN A 33 0.23 -8.42 25.49
CA ASN A 33 0.68 -7.20 26.16
C ASN A 33 0.38 -5.91 25.38
N GLY A 34 -0.32 -6.00 24.24
CA GLY A 34 -0.69 -4.83 23.42
C GLY A 34 0.41 -4.34 22.47
N LEU A 35 1.57 -5.02 22.44
CA LEU A 35 2.63 -4.71 21.49
C LEU A 35 2.22 -5.15 20.07
N PRO A 36 2.43 -4.29 19.06
CA PRO A 36 2.15 -4.62 17.67
C PRO A 36 3.28 -5.43 17.04
N VAL A 37 2.94 -6.32 16.12
CA VAL A 37 3.87 -7.11 15.30
C VAL A 37 3.47 -6.97 13.84
N VAL A 38 4.40 -6.50 13.00
CA VAL A 38 4.19 -6.37 11.55
C VAL A 38 4.79 -7.54 10.78
N GLY A 39 3.99 -8.19 9.93
CA GLY A 39 4.49 -9.20 9.00
C GLY A 39 4.73 -8.60 7.62
N CYS A 40 5.91 -8.85 7.07
CA CYS A 40 6.33 -8.41 5.75
C CYS A 40 6.41 -9.59 4.79
N ALA A 41 6.05 -9.37 3.53
CA ALA A 41 6.20 -10.37 2.47
C ALA A 41 6.56 -9.72 1.15
N ARG A 42 7.03 -10.55 0.21
CA ARG A 42 7.43 -10.10 -1.12
C ARG A 42 6.54 -10.77 -2.18
N PRO A 43 5.53 -10.06 -2.72
CA PRO A 43 4.67 -10.61 -3.76
C PRO A 43 5.41 -10.80 -5.07
N LEU A 44 4.91 -11.65 -5.96
CA LEU A 44 5.58 -11.96 -7.23
C LEU A 44 5.83 -10.72 -8.11
N CYS A 45 5.00 -9.68 -7.98
CA CYS A 45 5.08 -8.48 -8.81
C CYS A 45 6.02 -7.38 -8.26
N PHE A 46 6.67 -7.58 -7.12
CA PHE A 46 7.41 -6.51 -6.43
C PHE A 46 8.64 -7.06 -5.69
N GLY A 47 9.75 -6.32 -5.72
CA GLY A 47 10.92 -6.56 -4.88
C GLY A 47 11.86 -7.68 -5.35
N TRP A 48 11.71 -8.17 -6.57
CA TRP A 48 12.55 -9.22 -7.17
C TRP A 48 13.47 -8.69 -8.24
N LYS A 49 14.60 -9.38 -8.46
CA LYS A 49 15.48 -9.26 -9.62
C LYS A 49 15.08 -10.28 -10.70
N PRO A 50 15.58 -10.16 -11.95
CA PRO A 50 15.27 -11.11 -13.02
C PRO A 50 15.61 -12.57 -12.67
N ASP A 51 16.64 -12.80 -11.83
CA ASP A 51 17.09 -14.12 -11.38
C ASP A 51 16.22 -14.72 -10.26
N GLY A 52 15.13 -14.05 -9.86
CA GLY A 52 14.25 -14.48 -8.77
C GLY A 52 14.82 -14.23 -7.38
N THR A 53 15.96 -13.54 -7.25
CA THR A 53 16.49 -13.13 -5.94
C THR A 53 15.89 -11.80 -5.48
N PRO A 54 15.82 -11.54 -4.16
CA PRO A 54 15.40 -10.23 -3.66
C PRO A 54 16.27 -9.08 -4.16
N VAL A 55 15.67 -7.95 -4.51
CA VAL A 55 16.40 -6.71 -4.86
C VAL A 55 17.25 -6.24 -3.69
N SER A 56 16.67 -6.22 -2.49
CA SER A 56 17.33 -5.85 -1.24
C SER A 56 16.96 -6.81 -0.11
N LYS A 57 17.82 -6.86 0.92
CA LYS A 57 17.57 -7.57 2.19
C LYS A 57 17.75 -6.61 3.37
N ASN A 58 17.19 -5.41 3.26
CA ASN A 58 17.29 -4.33 4.26
C ASN A 58 16.08 -4.27 5.21
N ALA A 59 15.35 -5.37 5.36
CA ALA A 59 14.33 -5.49 6.40
C ALA A 59 15.03 -5.60 7.77
N ILE A 60 14.53 -4.88 8.76
CA ILE A 60 15.07 -4.83 10.11
C ILE A 60 13.91 -5.08 11.06
N PHE A 61 14.08 -6.00 12.01
CA PHE A 61 13.06 -6.30 13.02
C PHE A 61 13.64 -6.17 14.41
N TYR A 62 12.98 -5.41 15.28
CA TYR A 62 13.45 -5.15 16.63
C TYR A 62 12.79 -6.09 17.63
N LYS A 63 13.32 -6.11 18.86
CA LYS A 63 12.73 -6.86 19.97
C LYS A 63 12.39 -5.92 21.11
N ILE A 64 11.12 -5.88 21.48
CA ILE A 64 10.60 -5.12 22.62
C ILE A 64 10.18 -6.14 23.67
N ASP A 65 10.76 -6.04 24.88
CA ASP A 65 10.54 -6.98 25.98
C ASP A 65 10.77 -8.46 25.58
N GLY A 66 11.72 -8.70 24.68
CA GLY A 66 12.04 -10.03 24.17
C GLY A 66 11.15 -10.52 23.02
N TYR A 67 10.06 -9.82 22.69
CA TYR A 67 9.17 -10.13 21.57
C TYR A 67 9.58 -9.36 20.32
N ALA A 68 9.66 -10.04 19.18
CA ALA A 68 9.92 -9.38 17.91
C ALA A 68 8.71 -8.54 17.50
N ASP A 69 8.92 -7.28 17.13
CA ASP A 69 7.86 -6.37 16.65
C ASP A 69 7.63 -6.46 15.13
N GLY A 70 8.25 -7.45 14.48
CA GLY A 70 7.94 -7.84 13.11
C GLY A 70 8.68 -9.08 12.63
N TYR A 71 8.32 -9.52 11.42
CA TYR A 71 8.94 -10.68 10.77
C TYR A 71 8.86 -10.59 9.24
N MET A 72 9.74 -11.34 8.56
CA MET A 72 9.68 -11.54 7.11
C MET A 72 9.16 -12.94 6.82
N ARG A 73 8.09 -13.05 6.02
CA ARG A 73 7.61 -14.33 5.50
C ARG A 73 8.54 -14.82 4.39
N GLU A 74 8.99 -16.07 4.50
CA GLU A 74 9.72 -16.73 3.42
C GLU A 74 8.89 -16.73 2.13
N SER A 75 9.48 -16.23 1.06
CA SER A 75 8.86 -16.14 -0.25
C SER A 75 9.86 -16.67 -1.28
N VAL A 76 9.40 -17.48 -2.22
CA VAL A 76 10.21 -18.00 -3.32
C VAL A 76 9.56 -17.55 -4.62
N ALA A 77 10.25 -16.72 -5.39
CA ALA A 77 9.82 -16.38 -6.74
C ALA A 77 10.44 -17.36 -7.75
N ARG A 78 9.61 -17.92 -8.62
CA ARG A 78 10.04 -18.53 -9.88
C ARG A 78 9.62 -17.58 -10.99
N LEU A 79 10.53 -16.70 -11.41
CA LEU A 79 10.29 -15.79 -12.50
C LEU A 79 10.66 -16.51 -13.80
N ASP A 80 9.68 -17.15 -14.43
CA ASP A 80 9.81 -17.70 -15.78
C ASP A 80 9.55 -16.55 -16.77
N GLY A 81 10.55 -15.70 -17.00
CA GLY A 81 10.44 -14.54 -17.88
C GLY A 81 11.76 -14.22 -18.56
N ASP A 82 11.68 -13.83 -19.84
CA ASP A 82 12.84 -13.36 -20.60
C ASP A 82 13.45 -12.14 -19.90
N SER A 83 14.66 -12.34 -19.35
CA SER A 83 15.39 -11.43 -18.45
C SER A 83 15.57 -10.01 -19.02
N LEU A 84 15.48 -9.87 -20.35
CA LEU A 84 15.80 -8.65 -21.09
C LEU A 84 14.84 -7.47 -20.88
N SER A 85 13.62 -7.68 -20.37
CA SER A 85 12.62 -6.60 -20.17
C SER A 85 12.16 -6.42 -18.71
N PHE A 86 12.72 -7.19 -17.78
CA PHE A 86 12.32 -7.12 -16.39
C PHE A 86 12.95 -5.92 -15.68
N VAL A 87 12.12 -4.98 -15.23
CA VAL A 87 12.55 -3.85 -14.39
C VAL A 87 12.16 -4.16 -12.95
N PRO A 88 13.13 -4.30 -12.03
CA PRO A 88 12.83 -4.49 -10.61
C PRO A 88 12.00 -3.33 -10.06
N GLU A 89 10.91 -3.66 -9.38
CA GLU A 89 10.06 -2.67 -8.73
C GLU A 89 10.31 -2.68 -7.22
N VAL A 90 10.63 -1.51 -6.68
CA VAL A 90 10.88 -1.27 -5.24
C VAL A 90 10.20 0.02 -4.81
N ALA A 91 9.96 0.15 -3.50
CA ALA A 91 9.41 1.36 -2.92
C ALA A 91 10.55 2.33 -2.54
N LYS A 92 10.21 3.61 -2.39
CA LYS A 92 11.07 4.62 -1.78
C LYS A 92 10.53 4.92 -0.39
N CYS A 93 11.33 4.72 0.65
CA CYS A 93 10.89 4.89 2.03
C CYS A 93 11.51 6.14 2.65
N GLU A 94 10.83 6.71 3.64
CA GLU A 94 11.40 7.73 4.52
C GLU A 94 12.68 7.21 5.19
N ASP A 95 13.58 8.07 5.66
CA ASP A 95 14.82 7.63 6.32
C ASP A 95 14.62 7.24 7.78
N SER A 96 13.63 7.83 8.45
CA SER A 96 13.35 7.75 9.89
C SER A 96 11.87 7.39 10.19
N PHE A 97 11.56 7.18 11.47
CA PHE A 97 10.20 6.93 11.95
C PHE A 97 9.61 8.20 12.56
N ASP A 98 9.19 9.13 11.71
CA ASP A 98 8.63 10.43 12.14
C ASP A 98 7.16 10.61 11.73
N SER A 99 6.65 9.70 10.88
CA SER A 99 5.31 9.80 10.34
C SER A 99 4.26 9.30 11.33
N ARG A 100 3.14 10.04 11.43
CA ARG A 100 1.99 9.64 12.27
C ARG A 100 0.96 8.84 11.50
N SER A 101 0.94 8.96 10.17
CA SER A 101 -0.01 8.29 9.28
C SER A 101 0.55 8.22 7.86
N CYS A 102 0.32 7.11 7.15
CA CYS A 102 0.67 6.95 5.73
C CYS A 102 -0.59 7.04 4.87
N ASN A 103 -1.15 8.25 4.75
CA ASN A 103 -2.47 8.46 4.14
C ASN A 103 -2.43 8.96 2.68
N VAL A 104 -1.24 9.14 2.10
CA VAL A 104 -1.13 9.54 0.70
C VAL A 104 -1.50 8.37 -0.20
N LYS A 105 -2.19 8.64 -1.32
CA LYS A 105 -2.77 7.62 -2.21
C LYS A 105 -1.79 6.55 -2.71
N ASN A 106 -0.51 6.88 -2.78
CA ASN A 106 0.56 5.99 -3.24
C ASN A 106 1.54 5.60 -2.14
N GLU A 107 1.15 5.75 -0.88
CA GLU A 107 1.94 5.38 0.28
C GLU A 107 1.39 4.14 0.99
N TRP A 108 2.25 3.50 1.79
CA TRP A 108 1.88 2.50 2.77
C TRP A 108 2.75 2.60 4.03
N VAL A 109 2.42 1.81 5.05
CA VAL A 109 3.25 1.64 6.26
C VAL A 109 4.47 0.76 5.96
N GLY A 110 5.64 1.35 5.75
CA GLY A 110 6.89 0.62 5.56
C GLY A 110 7.42 -0.01 6.86
N GLY A 111 7.12 0.60 7.99
CA GLY A 111 7.56 0.15 9.31
C GLY A 111 6.80 0.82 10.45
N ILE A 112 6.94 0.21 11.64
CA ILE A 112 6.42 0.70 12.91
C ILE A 112 7.55 0.85 13.94
N ALA A 113 7.47 1.87 14.79
CA ALA A 113 8.40 2.07 15.90
C ALA A 113 7.63 2.39 17.19
N ALA A 114 8.15 1.87 18.30
CA ALA A 114 7.72 2.28 19.62
C ALA A 114 8.53 3.51 20.04
N VAL A 115 7.85 4.61 20.34
CA VAL A 115 8.44 5.83 20.87
C VAL A 115 8.14 5.86 22.36
N PHE A 116 9.18 5.71 23.17
CA PHE A 116 9.10 5.78 24.62
C PHE A 116 9.28 7.23 25.06
N ASP A 117 8.21 7.84 25.59
CA ASP A 117 8.30 9.14 26.26
C ASP A 117 8.75 8.98 27.72
N ALA A 118 9.21 10.08 28.35
CA ALA A 118 9.60 10.16 29.76
C ALA A 118 8.50 9.69 30.75
N SER A 119 7.25 9.67 30.28
CA SER A 119 6.06 9.17 31.00
C SER A 119 5.82 7.65 30.87
N HIS A 120 6.67 6.92 30.14
CA HIS A 120 6.46 5.53 29.70
C HIS A 120 5.23 5.33 28.80
N SER A 121 4.60 6.40 28.29
CA SER A 121 3.59 6.27 27.25
C SER A 121 4.26 5.84 25.94
N VAL A 122 3.85 4.69 25.41
CA VAL A 122 4.36 4.19 24.11
C VAL A 122 3.57 4.88 23.00
N MET A 123 4.12 5.92 22.38
CA MET A 123 3.59 6.41 21.12
C MET A 123 4.01 5.47 19.99
N MET A 124 3.21 5.39 18.93
CA MET A 124 3.57 4.64 17.72
C MET A 124 3.98 5.65 16.65
N ALA A 125 5.19 5.49 16.12
CA ALA A 125 5.63 6.20 14.93
C ALA A 125 5.68 5.24 13.75
N LEU A 126 5.41 5.78 12.56
CA LEU A 126 5.41 5.05 11.31
C LEU A 126 6.59 5.52 10.46
N ARG A 127 7.06 4.62 9.61
CA ARG A 127 7.93 4.92 8.48
C ARG A 127 7.16 4.63 7.22
N CYS A 128 6.82 5.64 6.43
CA CYS A 128 6.04 5.48 5.22
C CYS A 128 6.93 5.14 4.03
N CYS A 129 6.38 4.39 3.07
CA CYS A 129 7.01 4.17 1.78
C CYS A 129 6.06 4.54 0.65
N ILE A 130 6.62 5.10 -0.42
CA ILE A 130 5.93 5.50 -1.63
C ILE A 130 6.20 4.46 -2.72
N TYR A 131 5.14 4.04 -3.40
CA TYR A 131 5.20 3.22 -4.59
C TYR A 131 4.12 3.63 -5.59
N GLU A 132 4.55 4.10 -6.76
CA GLU A 132 3.70 4.82 -7.70
C GLU A 132 2.47 4.02 -8.19
N ARG A 133 2.61 2.70 -8.37
CA ARG A 133 1.47 1.86 -8.82
C ARG A 133 0.34 1.77 -7.80
N LEU A 134 0.59 2.12 -6.53
CA LEU A 134 -0.46 2.15 -5.50
C LEU A 134 -1.52 3.22 -5.75
N ARG A 135 -1.31 4.18 -6.67
CA ARG A 135 -2.37 5.11 -7.11
C ARG A 135 -3.61 4.40 -7.68
N LEU A 136 -3.46 3.17 -8.15
CA LEU A 136 -4.53 2.32 -8.67
C LEU A 136 -5.03 1.30 -7.64
N SER A 137 -4.53 1.36 -6.40
CA SER A 137 -4.97 0.45 -5.35
C SER A 137 -6.42 0.72 -4.95
N SER A 138 -7.11 -0.34 -4.54
CA SER A 138 -8.49 -0.29 -4.06
C SER A 138 -8.56 -0.47 -2.56
N ASP A 139 -9.51 0.18 -1.91
CA ASP A 139 -9.73 0.02 -0.48
C ASP A 139 -10.31 -1.36 -0.15
N ARG A 140 -9.83 -1.97 0.94
CA ARG A 140 -10.32 -3.24 1.48
C ARG A 140 -11.03 -3.07 2.83
N GLY A 141 -10.96 -1.89 3.41
CA GLY A 141 -11.57 -1.54 4.69
C GLY A 141 -10.58 -1.50 5.83
N THR A 142 -11.11 -1.22 7.03
CA THR A 142 -10.35 -1.06 8.26
C THR A 142 -10.72 -2.16 9.26
N ALA A 143 -9.70 -2.77 9.86
CA ALA A 143 -9.86 -3.74 10.94
C ALA A 143 -9.46 -3.09 12.28
N THR A 144 -10.38 -3.07 13.24
CA THR A 144 -10.10 -2.65 14.62
C THR A 144 -9.63 -3.84 15.43
N LEU A 145 -8.41 -3.78 15.95
CA LEU A 145 -7.73 -4.85 16.67
C LEU A 145 -7.47 -4.48 18.13
N THR A 146 -7.80 -5.42 19.01
CA THR A 146 -7.46 -5.44 20.43
C THR A 146 -6.46 -6.56 20.70
N ASN A 147 -6.03 -6.73 21.95
CA ASN A 147 -5.03 -7.74 22.32
C ASN A 147 -5.42 -9.16 21.84
N LYS A 148 -4.41 -9.92 21.39
CA LYS A 148 -4.51 -11.29 20.85
C LYS A 148 -5.32 -11.39 19.55
N GLN A 149 -5.42 -10.30 18.78
CA GLN A 149 -6.06 -10.29 17.48
C GLN A 149 -5.05 -9.99 16.38
N VAL A 150 -5.36 -10.46 15.17
CA VAL A 150 -4.52 -10.29 13.99
C VAL A 150 -5.40 -10.01 12.78
N THR A 151 -4.92 -9.16 11.88
CA THR A 151 -5.43 -9.03 10.52
C THR A 151 -4.38 -9.49 9.51
N ILE A 152 -4.83 -10.16 8.45
CA ILE A 152 -3.95 -10.80 7.46
C ILE A 152 -4.46 -10.51 6.05
N GLY A 153 -3.61 -9.89 5.24
CA GLY A 153 -3.74 -9.74 3.80
C GLY A 153 -2.86 -10.73 3.04
N GLY A 154 -2.13 -10.22 2.04
CA GLY A 154 -1.21 -11.00 1.23
C GLY A 154 -1.72 -11.28 -0.17
N GLU A 155 -1.26 -12.37 -0.77
CA GLU A 155 -1.50 -12.73 -2.16
C GLU A 155 -2.97 -13.00 -2.44
N VAL A 156 -3.48 -12.40 -3.52
CA VAL A 156 -4.82 -12.67 -4.03
C VAL A 156 -4.71 -13.43 -5.33
N LEU A 157 -5.27 -14.64 -5.35
CA LEU A 157 -5.09 -15.60 -6.43
C LEU A 157 -6.36 -15.73 -7.27
N TYR A 158 -6.18 -15.88 -8.59
CA TYR A 158 -7.21 -16.34 -9.51
C TYR A 158 -6.63 -17.47 -10.34
N LYS A 159 -7.27 -18.65 -10.33
CA LYS A 159 -6.75 -19.87 -10.99
C LYS A 159 -5.26 -20.14 -10.68
N LYS A 160 -4.88 -20.02 -9.39
CA LYS A 160 -3.49 -20.17 -8.89
C LYS A 160 -2.49 -19.11 -9.34
N ARG A 161 -2.89 -18.12 -10.13
CA ARG A 161 -2.06 -16.97 -10.50
C ARG A 161 -2.33 -15.81 -9.55
N GLN A 162 -1.28 -15.26 -8.97
CA GLN A 162 -1.41 -14.02 -8.21
C GLN A 162 -1.75 -12.87 -9.15
N TYR A 163 -2.85 -12.17 -8.88
CA TYR A 163 -3.27 -11.00 -9.65
C TYR A 163 -3.29 -9.72 -8.83
N ALA A 164 -3.28 -9.83 -7.51
CA ALA A 164 -3.27 -8.71 -6.59
C ALA A 164 -2.57 -9.09 -5.27
N PHE A 165 -2.39 -8.09 -4.41
CA PHE A 165 -1.84 -8.26 -3.07
C PHE A 165 -2.51 -7.26 -2.11
N ASP A 166 -3.00 -7.76 -0.99
CA ASP A 166 -3.61 -6.97 0.07
C ASP A 166 -2.52 -6.57 1.07
N TYR A 167 -2.31 -5.27 1.25
CA TYR A 167 -1.27 -4.67 2.07
C TYR A 167 -1.85 -3.75 3.15
N ILE A 168 -1.04 -3.49 4.17
CA ILE A 168 -1.37 -2.53 5.24
C ILE A 168 -1.04 -1.13 4.76
N ALA A 169 -2.07 -0.32 4.56
CA ALA A 169 -1.95 1.03 4.05
C ALA A 169 -1.64 2.05 5.16
N ASN A 170 -2.34 1.95 6.28
CA ASN A 170 -2.15 2.82 7.43
C ASN A 170 -2.46 2.06 8.73
N VAL A 171 -1.90 2.52 9.85
CA VAL A 171 -2.19 2.01 11.19
C VAL A 171 -2.34 3.19 12.14
N GLU A 172 -3.43 3.20 12.90
CA GLU A 172 -3.67 4.19 13.94
C GLU A 172 -3.77 3.50 15.30
N LYS A 173 -3.07 4.04 16.30
CA LYS A 173 -3.12 3.56 17.68
C LYS A 173 -4.04 4.45 18.49
N HIS A 174 -4.93 3.84 19.26
CA HIS A 174 -5.86 4.55 20.13
C HIS A 174 -5.73 4.07 21.57
N LEU A 175 -6.03 4.97 22.51
CA LEU A 175 -6.22 4.67 23.92
C LEU A 175 -7.67 4.97 24.29
N THR A 176 -8.35 4.01 24.90
CA THR A 176 -9.67 4.24 25.48
C THR A 176 -9.57 5.05 26.76
N THR A 177 -10.70 5.59 27.22
CA THR A 177 -10.82 6.25 28.53
C THR A 177 -10.41 5.36 29.70
N ASN A 178 -10.50 4.04 29.52
CA ASN A 178 -10.17 3.04 30.53
C ASN A 178 -8.68 2.64 30.48
N GLY A 179 -7.89 3.26 29.61
CA GLY A 179 -6.47 2.95 29.41
C GLY A 179 -6.19 1.73 28.55
N SER A 180 -7.21 1.10 27.96
CA SER A 180 -7.00 -0.01 27.01
C SER A 180 -6.55 0.50 25.64
N ILE A 181 -5.68 -0.27 24.98
CA ILE A 181 -5.14 0.08 23.66
C ILE A 181 -5.89 -0.71 22.59
N PHE A 182 -6.19 -0.07 21.46
CA PHE A 182 -6.63 -0.74 20.24
C PHE A 182 -6.00 -0.08 19.01
N TYR A 183 -5.99 -0.80 17.89
CA TYR A 183 -5.38 -0.36 16.65
C TYR A 183 -6.39 -0.43 15.51
N ASP A 184 -6.48 0.63 14.72
CA ASP A 184 -7.21 0.62 13.45
C ASP A 184 -6.22 0.40 12.31
N VAL A 185 -6.34 -0.76 11.65
CA VAL A 185 -5.46 -1.19 10.57
C VAL A 185 -6.20 -1.08 9.24
N GLN A 186 -5.79 -0.14 8.40
CA GLN A 186 -6.38 0.09 7.08
C GLN A 186 -5.71 -0.82 6.06
N MET A 187 -6.51 -1.55 5.28
CA MET A 187 -6.02 -2.47 4.26
C MET A 187 -6.39 -1.99 2.86
N ARG A 188 -5.46 -2.14 1.92
CA ARG A 188 -5.67 -1.80 0.51
C ARG A 188 -5.15 -2.92 -0.38
N ARG A 189 -5.68 -2.99 -1.60
CA ARG A 189 -5.31 -4.00 -2.60
C ARG A 189 -4.55 -3.35 -3.74
N MET A 190 -3.31 -3.76 -3.94
CA MET A 190 -2.53 -3.43 -5.13
C MET A 190 -2.70 -4.49 -6.22
N ILE A 191 -2.58 -4.09 -7.49
CA ILE A 191 -2.66 -4.98 -8.64
C ILE A 191 -1.27 -5.51 -8.95
N CYS A 192 -1.14 -6.84 -9.06
CA CYS A 192 0.10 -7.54 -9.39
C CYS A 192 0.14 -8.09 -10.82
N LEU A 193 -0.95 -7.95 -11.59
CA LEU A 193 -0.87 -8.14 -13.03
C LEU A 193 -0.08 -6.95 -13.61
N PRO A 194 0.73 -7.17 -14.65
CA PRO A 194 1.18 -6.04 -15.44
C PRO A 194 -0.07 -5.23 -15.81
N PRO A 195 -0.02 -3.88 -15.85
CA PRO A 195 -1.00 -3.14 -16.61
C PRO A 195 -1.12 -3.87 -17.95
N PRO A 196 -2.31 -3.97 -18.56
CA PRO A 196 -2.34 -4.40 -19.93
C PRO A 196 -1.29 -3.54 -20.64
N ALA A 197 -0.18 -4.17 -21.08
CA ALA A 197 0.56 -3.62 -22.19
C ALA A 197 -0.54 -3.28 -23.19
N GLU A 198 -0.49 -2.12 -23.85
CA GLU A 198 -1.29 -1.95 -25.04
C GLU A 198 -1.02 -3.18 -25.89
N GLN A 199 -1.90 -4.17 -25.79
CA GLN A 199 -1.84 -5.34 -26.59
C GLN A 199 -2.26 -4.72 -27.89
N THR A 200 -1.28 -4.45 -28.74
CA THR A 200 -1.49 -4.46 -30.17
C THR A 200 -1.97 -5.88 -30.47
N LEU A 201 -3.24 -6.14 -30.15
CA LEU A 201 -3.98 -7.22 -30.75
C LEU A 201 -3.83 -6.92 -32.23
N ASN A 202 -3.19 -7.83 -32.96
CA ASN A 202 -3.20 -7.81 -34.41
C ASN A 202 -4.65 -8.07 -34.82
N VAL A 203 -5.47 -7.03 -34.74
CA VAL A 203 -6.82 -7.01 -35.25
C VAL A 203 -6.68 -6.94 -36.76
N ASP A 204 -7.23 -7.94 -37.44
CA ASP A 204 -7.31 -7.96 -38.89
C ASP A 204 -7.78 -6.61 -39.43
N MET A 205 -7.18 -6.15 -40.53
CA MET A 205 -7.40 -4.79 -41.05
C MET A 205 -8.89 -4.55 -41.36
N LYS A 206 -9.60 -5.59 -41.82
CA LYS A 206 -11.05 -5.53 -42.07
C LYS A 206 -11.87 -5.40 -40.78
N ALA A 207 -11.46 -6.09 -39.71
CA ALA A 207 -12.11 -5.95 -38.41
C ALA A 207 -11.91 -4.54 -37.83
N LYS A 208 -10.74 -3.94 -38.04
CA LYS A 208 -10.45 -2.55 -37.63
C LYS A 208 -11.32 -1.54 -38.37
N GLU A 209 -11.49 -1.71 -39.69
CA GLU A 209 -12.38 -0.86 -40.50
C GLU A 209 -13.84 -0.99 -40.06
N TYR A 210 -14.31 -2.23 -39.88
CA TYR A 210 -15.68 -2.49 -39.42
C TYR A 210 -15.98 -1.87 -38.05
N ILE A 211 -15.05 -2.01 -37.09
CA ILE A 211 -15.20 -1.39 -35.76
C ILE A 211 -15.23 0.14 -35.88
N ARG A 212 -14.43 0.72 -36.76
CA ARG A 212 -14.39 2.18 -36.98
C ARG A 212 -15.70 2.70 -37.59
N GLU A 213 -16.28 1.96 -38.52
CA GLU A 213 -17.59 2.28 -39.09
C GLU A 213 -18.69 2.22 -38.03
N LEU A 214 -18.72 1.15 -37.21
CA LEU A 214 -19.68 1.03 -36.11
C LEU A 214 -19.55 2.19 -35.11
N LEU A 215 -18.32 2.56 -34.75
CA LEU A 215 -18.07 3.65 -33.79
C LEU A 215 -18.54 4.99 -34.36
N ASN A 216 -18.22 5.28 -35.62
CA ASN A 216 -18.64 6.51 -36.30
C ASN A 216 -20.17 6.61 -36.42
N ALA A 217 -20.83 5.50 -36.74
CA ALA A 217 -22.29 5.44 -36.78
C ALA A 217 -22.91 5.71 -35.40
N ALA A 218 -22.35 5.11 -34.33
CA ALA A 218 -22.83 5.34 -32.97
C ALA A 218 -22.67 6.80 -32.52
N ILE A 219 -21.52 7.42 -32.85
CA ILE A 219 -21.25 8.84 -32.57
C ILE A 219 -22.20 9.75 -33.35
N ALA A 220 -22.49 9.44 -34.61
CA ALA A 220 -23.45 10.20 -35.41
C ALA A 220 -24.88 10.12 -34.84
N LEU A 221 -25.28 8.95 -34.36
CA LEU A 221 -26.57 8.75 -33.68
C LEU A 221 -26.65 9.53 -32.36
N GLN A 222 -25.57 9.56 -31.56
CA GLN A 222 -25.51 10.38 -30.35
C GLN A 222 -25.62 11.87 -30.65
N LYS A 223 -24.91 12.38 -31.67
CA LYS A 223 -25.00 13.78 -32.09
C LYS A 223 -26.40 14.15 -32.58
N LYS A 224 -27.08 13.25 -33.33
CA LYS A 224 -28.47 13.45 -33.74
C LYS A 224 -29.42 13.50 -32.53
N LYS A 225 -29.27 12.59 -31.56
CA LYS A 225 -30.06 12.61 -30.32
C LYS A 225 -29.84 13.87 -29.51
N ALA A 226 -28.59 14.32 -29.36
CA ALA A 226 -28.26 15.57 -28.66
C ALA A 226 -28.80 16.82 -29.37
N LYS A 227 -28.79 16.83 -30.70
CA LYS A 227 -29.40 17.91 -31.51
C LYS A 227 -30.91 17.93 -31.35
N TYR A 228 -31.58 16.78 -31.35
CA TYR A 228 -33.03 16.68 -31.18
C TYR A 228 -33.49 17.03 -29.76
N ALA A 229 -32.70 16.66 -28.74
CA ALA A 229 -32.97 17.03 -27.34
C ALA A 229 -32.87 18.55 -27.09
N ARG A 230 -32.01 19.26 -27.83
CA ARG A 230 -31.91 20.74 -27.75
C ARG A 230 -33.06 21.48 -28.42
N THR A 231 -33.80 20.84 -29.33
CA THR A 231 -34.95 21.46 -30.03
C THR A 231 -36.22 21.49 -29.16
N PHE A 232 -36.25 20.84 -27.99
CA PHE A 232 -37.37 20.83 -27.05
C PHE A 232 -37.07 21.56 -25.73
N ALA A 233 -36.26 22.62 -25.76
CA ALA A 233 -36.16 23.53 -24.61
C ALA A 233 -37.38 24.48 -24.62
N PHE A 234 -38.19 24.35 -23.57
CA PHE A 234 -39.51 24.94 -23.36
C PHE A 234 -39.58 26.46 -23.57
N GLN A 235 -40.66 26.87 -24.21
CA GLN A 235 -41.20 28.22 -24.25
C GLN A 235 -41.67 28.59 -22.83
N VAL A 236 -41.11 29.66 -22.27
CA VAL A 236 -41.48 30.20 -20.95
C VAL A 236 -42.83 30.91 -21.09
N ILE A 237 -43.87 30.41 -20.40
CA ILE A 237 -45.12 31.13 -20.20
C ILE A 237 -45.06 31.71 -18.78
N PHE A 238 -45.04 33.04 -18.69
CA PHE A 238 -45.27 33.78 -17.45
C PHE A 238 -46.78 33.84 -17.18
N LEU A 239 -47.18 33.50 -15.96
CA LEU A 239 -48.40 33.97 -15.31
C LEU A 239 -48.00 34.64 -13.99
#